data_AF-A0A957JRY1-F1
#
_entry.id   AF-A0A957JRY1-F1
#
_cell.length_a   1.000
_cell.length_b   1.000
_cell.length_c   1.000
_cell.angle_alpha   90.00
_cell.angle_beta   90.00
_cell.angle_gamma   90.00
#
_symmetry.space_group_name_H-M   'P 1'
#
loop_
_entity.id
_entity.type
_entity.pdbx_description
1 polymer ?
#
loop_
_entity_poly.entity_id
_entity_poly.type
_entity_poly.pdbx_seq_one_letter_code
_entity_poly.pdbx_strand_id
1 'polypeptide(L)'
;MKHYGWLLLAVVAGMTLFLLAARSAGGLGFPLDDAWIHQTYARNVGINGRWEYVSGQPSTGSTAPLWTLLLAVGYLLRLPHLLWAYLLGSGLLLATGWLGMQLWRQLWPQWAQFDWAAGVVLVLTWPLLWAAASGMETLLFTALGLLICYLYLAKLELSPLLGWLCGLLMLVRPDGVVLLIALLFLHALHPTPYPPRPTLLFALALLLPLIPYFSFNMWSSGQLWPTTLYAKQAEYAPLLAQPLLWRLWQVTLVSLGGVAAGRGMSSPHLLLLPGIITAVWRLGQQRRWAQLLPLLWAGGHLLLYAWRLPLVY
;
A
#
# COMPACT_ATOMS: atom_id res chain seq x y z
N MET A 1 21.64 17.53 -0.33
CA MET A 1 20.75 18.29 -1.23
C MET A 1 20.73 17.72 -2.65
N LYS A 2 21.87 17.37 -3.28
CA LYS A 2 21.91 16.84 -4.66
C LYS A 2 21.06 15.57 -4.90
N HIS A 3 21.02 14.63 -3.93
CA HIS A 3 20.28 13.37 -4.07
C HIS A 3 18.76 13.53 -4.20
N TYR A 4 18.17 14.51 -3.53
CA TYR A 4 16.71 14.74 -3.58
C TYR A 4 16.28 15.37 -4.91
N GLY A 5 17.17 16.12 -5.57
CA GLY A 5 16.92 16.68 -6.90
C GLY A 5 16.73 15.59 -7.95
N TRP A 6 17.53 14.52 -7.90
CA TRP A 6 17.38 13.36 -8.80
C TRP A 6 16.06 12.64 -8.60
N LEU A 7 15.61 12.49 -7.34
CA LEU A 7 14.34 11.86 -7.04
C LEU A 7 13.16 12.67 -7.61
N LEU A 8 13.15 13.99 -7.36
CA LEU A 8 12.09 14.86 -7.89
C LEU A 8 12.10 14.85 -9.43
N LEU A 9 13.28 14.94 -10.04
CA LEU A 9 13.41 14.86 -11.49
C LEU A 9 12.87 13.53 -12.04
N ALA A 10 13.18 12.41 -11.39
CA ALA A 10 12.68 11.09 -11.78
C ALA A 10 11.16 11.00 -11.69
N VAL A 11 10.53 11.52 -10.63
CA VAL A 11 9.07 11.57 -10.49
C VAL A 11 8.45 12.41 -11.60
N VAL A 12 8.95 13.64 -11.80
CA VAL A 12 8.42 14.55 -12.82
C VAL A 12 8.58 13.95 -14.21
N ALA A 13 9.77 13.46 -14.56
CA ALA A 13 10.02 12.85 -15.86
C ALA A 13 9.18 11.60 -16.08
N GLY A 14 9.12 10.69 -15.11
CA GLY A 14 8.34 9.45 -15.18
C GLY A 14 6.84 9.70 -15.33
N MET A 15 6.27 10.58 -14.50
CA MET A 15 4.85 10.95 -14.59
C MET A 15 4.52 11.68 -15.89
N THR A 16 5.39 12.62 -16.32
CA THR A 16 5.18 13.33 -17.58
C THR A 16 5.18 12.36 -18.76
N LEU A 17 6.17 11.46 -18.83
CA LEU A 17 6.24 10.45 -19.88
C LEU A 17 5.02 9.53 -19.87
N PHE A 18 4.60 9.06 -18.69
CA PHE A 18 3.43 8.20 -18.55
C PHE A 18 2.15 8.89 -19.04
N LEU A 19 1.91 10.13 -18.60
CA LEU A 19 0.70 10.88 -18.97
C LEU A 19 0.69 11.29 -20.45
N LEU A 20 1.85 11.63 -21.03
CA LEU A 20 1.96 11.87 -22.47
C LEU A 20 1.68 10.60 -23.28
N ALA A 21 2.20 9.45 -22.84
CA ALA A 21 1.91 8.17 -23.46
C ALA A 21 0.41 7.85 -23.38
N ALA A 22 -0.21 7.99 -22.20
CA ALA A 22 -1.66 7.80 -22.03
C ALA A 22 -2.48 8.73 -22.94
N ARG A 23 -2.10 10.02 -23.00
CA ARG A 23 -2.74 10.99 -23.89
C ARG A 23 -2.65 10.58 -25.36
N SER A 24 -1.53 10.02 -25.80
CA SER A 24 -1.33 9.54 -27.18
C SER A 24 -2.09 8.24 -27.49
N ALA A 25 -2.35 7.40 -26.48
CA ALA A 25 -2.95 6.07 -26.65
C ALA A 25 -4.48 6.04 -26.51
N GLY A 26 -5.12 7.14 -26.12
CA GLY A 26 -6.57 7.18 -25.94
C GLY A 26 -7.11 8.33 -25.08
N GLY A 27 -6.23 9.07 -24.40
CA GLY A 27 -6.62 10.23 -23.61
C GLY A 27 -6.15 10.13 -22.16
N LEU A 28 -6.39 11.19 -21.39
CA LEU A 28 -6.15 11.18 -19.96
C LEU A 28 -7.38 10.61 -19.25
N GLY A 29 -7.15 9.68 -18.35
CA GLY A 29 -8.19 9.00 -17.59
C GLY A 29 -7.59 8.06 -16.54
N PHE A 30 -8.44 7.39 -15.77
CA PHE A 30 -7.99 6.31 -14.92
C PHE A 30 -7.86 5.02 -15.74
N PRO A 31 -6.77 4.26 -15.58
CA PRO A 31 -6.56 2.98 -16.25
C PRO A 31 -7.42 1.84 -15.66
N LEU A 32 -8.11 2.08 -14.54
CA LEU A 32 -9.00 1.13 -13.88
C LEU A 32 -10.36 1.76 -13.61
N ASP A 33 -11.41 0.97 -13.82
CA ASP A 33 -12.78 1.38 -13.51
C ASP A 33 -13.02 1.55 -12.00
N ASP A 34 -12.32 0.77 -11.17
CA ASP A 34 -12.41 0.85 -9.70
C ASP A 34 -12.10 2.26 -9.15
N ALA A 35 -11.25 3.03 -9.84
CA ALA A 35 -10.95 4.41 -9.45
C ALA A 35 -12.19 5.31 -9.46
N TRP A 36 -13.15 5.05 -10.36
CA TRP A 36 -14.39 5.81 -10.42
C TRP A 36 -15.33 5.54 -9.25
N ILE A 37 -15.21 4.39 -8.58
CA ILE A 37 -15.93 4.12 -7.34
C ILE A 37 -15.45 5.10 -6.26
N HIS A 38 -14.13 5.23 -6.09
CA HIS A 38 -13.55 6.21 -5.16
C HIS A 38 -13.96 7.64 -5.50
N GLN A 39 -13.92 8.03 -6.79
CA GLN A 39 -14.32 9.37 -7.21
C GLN A 39 -15.81 9.65 -6.96
N THR A 40 -16.68 8.65 -7.12
CA THR A 40 -18.12 8.81 -6.88
C THR A 40 -18.40 9.11 -5.40
N TYR A 41 -17.82 8.32 -4.49
CA TYR A 41 -17.92 8.61 -3.06
C TYR A 41 -17.27 9.95 -2.71
N ALA A 42 -16.06 10.21 -3.22
CA ALA A 42 -15.32 11.45 -2.97
C ALA A 42 -16.11 12.69 -3.42
N ARG A 43 -16.77 12.62 -4.57
CA ARG A 43 -17.65 13.68 -5.08
C ARG A 43 -18.84 13.91 -4.16
N ASN A 44 -19.53 12.85 -3.77
CA ASN A 44 -20.72 12.95 -2.92
C ASN A 44 -20.37 13.49 -1.53
N VAL A 45 -19.23 13.08 -0.98
CA VAL A 45 -18.71 13.63 0.29
C VAL A 45 -18.26 15.09 0.11
N GLY A 46 -17.47 15.39 -0.92
CA GLY A 46 -16.91 16.72 -1.12
C GLY A 46 -17.93 17.80 -1.51
N ILE A 47 -19.00 17.43 -2.22
CA ILE A 47 -20.05 18.36 -2.66
C ILE A 47 -21.22 18.40 -1.66
N ASN A 48 -21.70 17.23 -1.23
CA ASN A 48 -22.95 17.12 -0.45
C ASN A 48 -22.72 16.81 1.03
N GLY A 49 -21.48 16.50 1.43
CA GLY A 49 -21.18 16.06 2.80
C GLY A 49 -21.71 14.66 3.14
N ARG A 50 -22.07 13.84 2.13
CA ARG A 50 -22.74 12.55 2.33
C ARG A 50 -21.91 11.37 1.84
N TRP A 51 -21.81 10.34 2.68
CA TRP A 51 -21.11 9.09 2.37
C TRP A 51 -22.03 8.12 1.61
N GLU A 52 -22.20 8.37 0.32
CA GLU A 52 -23.19 7.70 -0.52
C GLU A 52 -22.58 7.34 -1.87
N TYR A 53 -22.99 6.23 -2.47
CA TYR A 53 -22.69 5.93 -3.88
C TYR A 53 -23.84 6.41 -4.77
N VAL A 54 -25.05 5.97 -4.46
CA VAL A 54 -26.31 6.46 -5.03
C VAL A 54 -26.87 7.55 -4.12
N SER A 55 -27.24 8.69 -4.71
CA SER A 55 -27.79 9.83 -3.97
C SER A 55 -28.98 9.40 -3.10
N GLY A 56 -28.93 9.74 -1.81
CA GLY A 56 -29.95 9.42 -0.82
C GLY A 56 -29.85 8.02 -0.22
N GLN A 57 -28.85 7.21 -0.60
CA GLN A 57 -28.62 5.87 -0.07
C GLN A 57 -27.19 5.74 0.50
N PRO A 58 -27.02 5.84 1.82
CA PRO A 58 -25.76 5.53 2.48
C PRO A 58 -25.29 4.13 2.11
N SER A 59 -24.00 4.00 1.81
CA SER A 59 -23.43 2.73 1.36
C SER A 59 -22.03 2.50 1.93
N THR A 60 -21.78 1.25 2.30
CA THR A 60 -20.49 0.75 2.82
C THR A 60 -19.61 0.19 1.71
N GLY A 61 -19.81 0.59 0.45
CA GLY A 61 -19.09 0.02 -0.68
C GLY A 61 -17.63 0.45 -0.80
N SER A 62 -17.22 1.55 -0.15
CA SER A 62 -15.85 2.04 -0.20
C SER A 62 -14.92 1.23 0.72
N THR A 63 -14.01 0.44 0.13
CA THR A 63 -12.98 -0.34 0.83
C THR A 63 -11.76 0.47 1.29
N ALA A 64 -11.58 1.69 0.76
CA ALA A 64 -10.46 2.58 1.08
C ALA A 64 -10.95 3.96 1.56
N PRO A 65 -11.66 4.04 2.71
CA PRO A 65 -12.26 5.28 3.18
C PRO A 65 -11.27 6.44 3.31
N LEU A 66 -10.03 6.19 3.75
CA LEU A 66 -9.03 7.27 3.88
C LEU A 66 -8.67 7.87 2.51
N TRP A 67 -8.54 7.05 1.48
CA TRP A 67 -8.26 7.52 0.11
C TRP A 67 -9.44 8.34 -0.46
N THR A 68 -10.67 7.84 -0.26
CA THR A 68 -11.89 8.55 -0.64
C THR A 68 -11.97 9.95 0.00
N LEU A 69 -11.62 10.07 1.29
CA LEU A 69 -11.59 11.36 1.98
C LEU A 69 -10.52 12.32 1.41
N LEU A 70 -9.33 11.82 1.07
CA LEU A 70 -8.29 12.64 0.43
C LEU A 70 -8.71 13.12 -0.97
N LEU A 71 -9.40 12.28 -1.74
CA LEU A 71 -9.97 12.68 -3.03
C LEU A 71 -11.11 13.70 -2.87
N ALA A 72 -11.92 13.59 -1.82
CA ALA A 72 -13.04 14.50 -1.55
C ALA A 72 -12.59 15.96 -1.37
N VAL A 73 -11.37 16.18 -0.86
CA VAL A 73 -10.74 17.51 -0.76
C VAL A 73 -10.67 18.18 -2.14
N GLY A 74 -10.36 17.45 -3.21
CA GLY A 74 -10.33 18.00 -4.57
C GLY A 74 -11.68 18.55 -5.01
N TYR A 75 -12.76 17.83 -4.70
CA TYR A 75 -14.13 18.30 -4.99
C TYR A 75 -14.53 19.49 -4.12
N LEU A 76 -14.16 19.49 -2.83
CA LEU A 76 -14.41 20.62 -1.93
C LEU A 76 -13.72 21.90 -2.43
N LEU A 77 -12.50 21.77 -2.95
CA LEU A 77 -11.71 22.86 -3.54
C LEU A 77 -12.08 23.16 -5.01
N ARG A 78 -13.05 22.44 -5.59
CA ARG A 78 -13.49 22.56 -6.99
C ARG A 78 -12.35 22.33 -8.01
N LEU A 79 -11.38 21.49 -7.67
CA LEU A 79 -10.30 21.09 -8.57
C LEU A 79 -10.76 19.99 -9.53
N PRO A 80 -10.21 19.93 -10.76
CA PRO A 80 -10.45 18.80 -11.66
C PRO A 80 -10.00 17.49 -11.02
N HIS A 81 -10.89 16.50 -10.95
CA HIS A 81 -10.67 15.24 -10.23
C HIS A 81 -9.45 14.45 -10.74
N LEU A 82 -9.22 14.43 -12.07
CA LEU A 82 -8.02 13.80 -12.66
C LEU A 82 -6.74 14.52 -12.20
N LEU A 83 -6.72 15.86 -12.26
CA LEU A 83 -5.57 16.65 -11.84
C LEU A 83 -5.26 16.41 -10.36
N TRP A 84 -6.27 16.46 -9.50
CA TRP A 84 -6.11 16.23 -8.06
C TRP A 84 -5.58 14.83 -7.76
N ALA A 85 -6.14 13.80 -8.40
CA ALA A 85 -5.68 12.42 -8.23
C ALA A 85 -4.23 12.23 -8.69
N TYR A 86 -3.83 12.81 -9.83
CA TYR A 86 -2.45 12.74 -10.31
C TYR A 86 -1.46 13.51 -9.43
N LEU A 87 -1.87 14.65 -8.85
CA LEU A 87 -1.05 15.39 -7.89
C LEU A 87 -0.83 14.59 -6.60
N LEU A 88 -1.90 14.02 -6.04
CA LEU A 88 -1.81 13.13 -4.87
C LEU A 88 -0.92 11.91 -5.17
N GLY A 89 -1.15 11.24 -6.29
CA GLY A 89 -0.36 10.09 -6.72
C GLY A 89 1.11 10.43 -6.92
N SER A 90 1.43 11.55 -7.58
CA SER A 90 2.80 12.02 -7.77
C SER A 90 3.49 12.37 -6.45
N GLY A 91 2.77 13.02 -5.53
CA GLY A 91 3.27 13.33 -4.19
C GLY A 91 3.55 12.07 -3.37
N LEU A 92 2.67 11.08 -3.45
CA LEU A 92 2.84 9.78 -2.78
C LEU A 92 3.94 8.95 -3.42
N LEU A 93 4.17 9.06 -4.73
CA LEU A 93 5.29 8.43 -5.42
C LEU A 93 6.63 9.02 -4.94
N LEU A 94 6.69 10.36 -4.82
CA LEU A 94 7.84 11.05 -4.25
C LEU A 94 8.09 10.63 -2.80
N ALA A 95 7.03 10.56 -1.98
CA ALA A 95 7.12 10.09 -0.60
C ALA A 95 7.59 8.64 -0.50
N THR A 96 7.09 7.75 -1.37
CA THR A 96 7.51 6.35 -1.48
C THR A 96 8.99 6.23 -1.81
N GLY A 97 9.46 6.97 -2.81
CA GLY A 97 10.87 7.03 -3.18
C GLY A 97 11.75 7.55 -2.05
N TRP A 98 11.33 8.64 -1.40
CA TRP A 98 12.05 9.23 -0.26
C TRP A 98 12.13 8.27 0.94
N LEU A 99 11.03 7.62 1.32
CA LEU A 99 11.02 6.61 2.38
C LEU A 99 11.89 5.41 2.02
N GLY A 100 11.91 5.01 0.75
CA GLY A 100 12.84 4.00 0.23
C GLY A 100 14.31 4.38 0.44
N MET A 101 14.67 5.64 0.19
CA MET A 101 16.02 6.16 0.49
C MET A 101 16.33 6.08 1.99
N GLN A 102 15.38 6.44 2.87
CA GLN A 102 15.61 6.41 4.31
C GLN A 102 15.75 4.98 4.85
N LEU A 103 14.89 4.06 4.39
CA LEU A 103 15.00 2.64 4.71
C LEU A 103 16.32 2.05 4.20
N TRP A 104 16.76 2.43 3.00
CA TRP A 104 18.06 2.01 2.47
C TRP A 104 19.20 2.38 3.42
N ARG A 105 19.23 3.62 3.92
CA ARG A 105 20.25 4.08 4.87
C ARG A 105 20.23 3.31 6.19
N GLN A 106 19.05 2.92 6.70
CA GLN A 106 18.93 2.14 7.93
C GLN A 106 19.35 0.67 7.74
N LEU A 107 18.92 0.06 6.63
CA LEU A 107 19.19 -1.35 6.33
C LEU A 107 20.64 -1.58 5.91
N TRP A 108 21.19 -0.65 5.11
CA TRP A 108 22.52 -0.74 4.51
C TRP A 108 23.38 0.50 4.80
N PRO A 109 23.74 0.79 6.08
CA PRO A 109 24.50 2.00 6.43
C PRO A 109 25.83 2.13 5.68
N GLN A 110 26.49 1.01 5.41
CA GLN A 110 27.76 0.96 4.68
C GLN A 110 27.61 1.49 3.23
N TRP A 111 26.40 1.43 2.67
CA TRP A 111 26.08 1.77 1.27
C TRP A 111 25.16 3.00 1.22
N ALA A 112 25.09 3.80 2.29
CA ALA A 112 24.17 4.92 2.44
C ALA A 112 24.30 5.98 1.33
N GLN A 113 25.49 6.13 0.73
CA GLN A 113 25.75 7.02 -0.41
C GLN A 113 24.98 6.67 -1.70
N PHE A 114 24.43 5.45 -1.79
CA PHE A 114 23.64 4.95 -2.91
C PHE A 114 22.13 4.97 -2.63
N ASP A 115 21.69 5.63 -1.56
CA ASP A 115 20.28 5.78 -1.22
C ASP A 115 19.44 6.33 -2.37
N TRP A 116 19.95 7.31 -3.12
CA TRP A 116 19.31 7.90 -4.28
C TRP A 116 18.97 6.86 -5.34
N ALA A 117 19.81 5.84 -5.53
CA ALA A 117 19.56 4.78 -6.49
C ALA A 117 18.35 3.94 -6.06
N ALA A 118 18.22 3.63 -4.77
CA ALA A 118 17.03 2.94 -4.24
C ALA A 118 15.76 3.77 -4.47
N GLY A 119 15.80 5.07 -4.19
CA GLY A 119 14.67 5.97 -4.43
C GLY A 119 14.30 6.10 -5.91
N VAL A 120 15.28 6.31 -6.80
CA VAL A 120 15.08 6.43 -8.25
C VAL A 120 14.56 5.13 -8.85
N VAL A 121 15.12 3.98 -8.46
CA VAL A 121 14.63 2.67 -8.92
C VAL A 121 13.17 2.48 -8.54
N LEU A 122 12.79 2.74 -7.28
CA LEU A 122 11.39 2.65 -6.84
C LEU A 122 10.48 3.55 -7.69
N VAL A 123 10.83 4.83 -7.82
CA VAL A 123 10.02 5.80 -8.56
C VAL A 123 9.87 5.42 -10.05
N LEU A 124 10.92 4.92 -10.69
CA LEU A 124 10.90 4.59 -12.12
C LEU A 124 10.39 3.17 -12.41
N THR A 125 10.09 2.38 -11.38
CA THR A 125 9.50 1.06 -11.60
C THR A 125 8.07 1.23 -12.12
N TRP A 126 7.78 0.64 -13.28
CA TRP A 126 6.50 0.83 -13.98
C TRP A 126 5.24 0.58 -13.13
N PRO A 127 5.16 -0.40 -12.19
CA PRO A 127 3.95 -0.59 -11.38
C PRO A 127 3.68 0.58 -10.45
N LEU A 128 4.72 1.24 -9.93
CA LEU A 128 4.56 2.39 -9.03
C LEU A 128 4.24 3.68 -9.81
N LEU A 129 4.78 3.86 -11.02
CA LEU A 129 4.35 4.94 -11.93
C LEU A 129 2.88 4.76 -12.33
N TRP A 130 2.50 3.55 -12.72
CA TRP A 130 1.12 3.23 -13.06
C TRP A 130 0.20 3.44 -11.84
N ALA A 131 0.61 3.01 -10.65
CA ALA A 131 -0.15 3.24 -9.42
C ALA A 131 -0.28 4.73 -9.06
N ALA A 132 0.70 5.57 -9.40
CA ALA A 132 0.59 7.03 -9.23
C ALA A 132 -0.47 7.65 -10.14
N ALA A 133 -0.63 7.10 -11.35
CA ALA A 133 -1.60 7.59 -12.33
C ALA A 133 -2.94 6.83 -12.27
N SER A 134 -3.08 5.82 -11.40
CA SER A 134 -4.26 4.94 -11.44
C SER A 134 -5.51 5.55 -10.81
N GLY A 135 -5.35 6.56 -9.95
CA GLY A 135 -6.43 7.07 -9.11
C GLY A 135 -6.81 6.14 -7.95
N MET A 136 -6.02 5.08 -7.73
CA MET A 136 -6.20 4.11 -6.65
C MET A 136 -5.35 4.46 -5.43
N GLU A 137 -5.72 3.89 -4.29
CA GLU A 137 -5.10 4.06 -2.99
C GLU A 137 -3.73 3.37 -2.84
N THR A 138 -3.27 2.63 -3.86
CA THR A 138 -2.09 1.76 -3.81
C THR A 138 -0.84 2.48 -3.31
N LEU A 139 -0.52 3.66 -3.85
CA LEU A 139 0.67 4.39 -3.40
C LEU A 139 0.54 4.97 -2.00
N LEU A 140 -0.67 5.32 -1.57
CA LEU A 140 -0.89 5.74 -0.19
C LEU A 140 -0.61 4.57 0.76
N PHE A 141 -1.10 3.38 0.40
CA PHE A 141 -0.84 2.15 1.15
C PHE A 141 0.66 1.82 1.21
N THR A 142 1.35 1.89 0.07
CA THR A 142 2.81 1.66 0.00
C THR A 142 3.58 2.69 0.84
N ALA A 143 3.31 3.99 0.68
CA ALA A 143 3.99 5.05 1.42
C ALA A 143 3.78 4.92 2.93
N LEU A 144 2.54 4.68 3.39
CA LEU A 144 2.25 4.47 4.81
C LEU A 144 2.95 3.22 5.37
N GLY A 145 2.93 2.10 4.64
CA GLY A 145 3.60 0.89 5.08
C GLY A 145 5.13 1.03 5.15
N LEU A 146 5.75 1.75 4.20
CA LEU A 146 7.17 2.09 4.28
C LEU A 146 7.47 3.04 5.45
N LEU A 147 6.59 4.01 5.72
CA LEU A 147 6.72 4.91 6.87
C LEU A 147 6.67 4.13 8.20
N ILE A 148 5.72 3.19 8.33
CA ILE A 148 5.61 2.29 9.50
C ILE A 148 6.90 1.48 9.65
N CYS A 149 7.39 0.86 8.56
CA CYS A 149 8.66 0.14 8.58
C CYS A 149 9.82 1.04 9.05
N TYR A 150 9.94 2.24 8.48
CA TYR A 150 11.01 3.19 8.80
C TYR A 150 11.00 3.63 10.26
N LEU A 151 9.83 3.99 10.78
CA LEU A 151 9.66 4.44 12.16
C LEU A 151 9.88 3.29 13.16
N TYR A 152 9.37 2.09 12.85
CA TYR A 152 9.58 0.92 13.70
C TYR A 152 11.06 0.53 13.74
N LEU A 153 11.74 0.45 12.59
CA LEU A 153 13.15 0.08 12.55
C LEU A 153 14.08 1.11 13.19
N ALA A 154 13.66 2.38 13.26
CA ALA A 154 14.42 3.43 13.93
C ALA A 154 14.49 3.26 15.46
N LYS A 155 13.42 2.74 16.09
CA LYS A 155 13.29 2.70 17.57
C LYS A 155 13.03 1.31 18.15
N LEU A 156 12.54 0.37 17.35
CA LEU A 156 12.12 -0.98 17.75
C LEU A 156 11.06 -0.98 18.86
N GLU A 157 10.17 0.01 18.86
CA GLU A 157 9.19 0.25 19.92
C GLU A 157 7.77 0.36 19.35
N LEU A 158 6.78 -0.17 20.09
CA LEU A 158 5.35 0.02 19.81
C LEU A 158 4.89 1.39 20.33
N SER A 159 5.17 2.44 19.56
CA SER A 159 4.75 3.81 19.91
C SER A 159 3.27 4.07 19.53
N PRO A 160 2.58 5.00 20.22
CA PRO A 160 1.20 5.38 19.85
C PRO A 160 1.08 5.86 18.41
N LEU A 161 2.11 6.55 17.89
CA LEU A 161 2.17 6.96 16.49
C LEU A 161 2.14 5.76 15.54
N LEU A 162 2.88 4.69 15.82
CA LEU A 162 2.82 3.47 15.00
C LEU A 162 1.45 2.82 15.06
N GLY A 163 0.80 2.80 16.24
CA GLY A 163 -0.56 2.29 16.39
C GLY A 163 -1.52 3.05 15.48
N TRP A 164 -1.52 4.38 15.59
CA TRP A 164 -2.32 5.26 14.74
C TRP A 164 -2.07 5.05 13.24
N LEU A 165 -0.80 4.98 12.82
CA LEU A 165 -0.44 4.74 11.42
C LEU A 165 -0.88 3.36 10.92
N CYS A 166 -0.77 2.30 11.73
CA CYS A 166 -1.29 0.98 11.39
C CYS A 166 -2.82 1.00 11.22
N GLY A 167 -3.53 1.76 12.07
CA GLY A 167 -4.97 1.95 11.95
C GLY A 167 -5.34 2.69 10.66
N LEU A 168 -4.62 3.77 10.33
CA LEU A 168 -4.77 4.47 9.05
C LEU A 168 -4.46 3.57 7.86
N LEU A 169 -3.41 2.74 7.92
CA LEU A 169 -3.06 1.79 6.86
C LEU A 169 -4.22 0.83 6.57
N MET A 170 -4.89 0.33 7.62
CA MET A 170 -6.07 -0.52 7.50
C MET A 170 -7.30 0.21 6.94
N LEU A 171 -7.41 1.53 7.13
CA LEU A 171 -8.41 2.38 6.47
C LEU A 171 -8.07 2.71 5.01
N VAL A 172 -6.81 2.58 4.60
CA VAL A 172 -6.46 2.62 3.19
C VAL A 172 -6.83 1.29 2.56
N ARG A 173 -6.38 0.18 3.17
CA ARG A 173 -6.77 -1.15 2.74
C ARG A 173 -6.76 -2.17 3.88
N PRO A 174 -7.74 -3.09 3.96
CA PRO A 174 -7.82 -4.06 5.06
C PRO A 174 -6.64 -5.04 5.13
N ASP A 175 -5.95 -5.30 4.01
CA ASP A 175 -4.71 -6.11 3.93
C ASP A 175 -3.52 -5.47 4.67
N GLY A 176 -3.64 -4.20 5.10
CA GLY A 176 -2.69 -3.56 6.03
C GLY A 176 -2.51 -4.33 7.36
N VAL A 177 -3.46 -5.18 7.74
CA VAL A 177 -3.35 -6.07 8.91
C VAL A 177 -2.13 -7.00 8.82
N VAL A 178 -1.67 -7.35 7.62
CA VAL A 178 -0.48 -8.19 7.42
C VAL A 178 0.77 -7.52 7.97
N LEU A 179 0.92 -6.20 7.75
CA LEU A 179 2.07 -5.46 8.30
C LEU A 179 1.98 -5.40 9.82
N LEU A 180 0.78 -5.17 10.36
CA LEU A 180 0.55 -5.15 11.81
C LEU A 180 0.94 -6.49 12.44
N ILE A 181 0.51 -7.62 11.86
CA ILE A 181 0.86 -8.97 12.35
C ILE A 181 2.37 -9.19 12.28
N ALA A 182 3.03 -8.87 11.15
CA ALA A 182 4.47 -9.02 11.01
C ALA A 182 5.25 -8.16 12.02
N LEU A 183 4.79 -6.93 12.27
CA LEU A 183 5.36 -6.01 13.24
C LEU A 183 5.22 -6.54 14.66
N LEU A 184 4.02 -6.98 15.07
CA LEU A 184 3.78 -7.54 16.40
C LEU A 184 4.56 -8.84 16.62
N PHE A 185 4.63 -9.70 15.60
CA PHE A 185 5.43 -10.92 15.64
C PHE A 185 6.91 -10.62 15.88
N LEU A 186 7.50 -9.72 15.08
CA LEU A 186 8.90 -9.33 15.26
C LEU A 186 9.14 -8.62 16.59
N HIS A 187 8.20 -7.79 17.05
CA HIS A 187 8.31 -7.13 18.35
C HIS A 187 8.30 -8.14 19.50
N ALA A 188 7.45 -9.17 19.43
CA ALA A 188 7.40 -10.23 20.43
C ALA A 188 8.70 -11.06 20.50
N LEU A 189 9.44 -11.19 19.39
CA LEU A 189 10.76 -11.83 19.37
C LEU A 189 11.88 -10.97 19.98
N HIS A 190 11.62 -9.68 20.19
CA HIS A 190 12.53 -8.75 20.84
C HIS A 190 11.94 -8.36 22.20
N PRO A 191 12.10 -9.19 23.26
CA PRO A 191 11.62 -8.84 24.58
C PRO A 191 12.30 -7.54 25.02
N THR A 192 11.51 -6.46 25.03
CA THR A 192 11.96 -5.17 25.51
C THR A 192 11.65 -5.06 27.00
N PRO A 193 12.51 -4.41 27.80
CA PRO A 193 12.26 -4.20 29.23
C PRO A 193 11.20 -3.10 29.49
N TYR A 194 10.44 -2.68 28.48
CA TYR A 194 9.52 -1.57 28.62
C TYR A 194 8.31 -1.94 29.47
N PRO A 195 7.79 -0.99 30.29
CA PRO A 195 6.55 -1.20 31.02
C PRO A 195 5.39 -1.46 30.05
N PRO A 196 4.27 -2.07 30.45
CA PRO A 196 3.14 -2.39 29.55
C PRO A 196 2.40 -1.17 28.96
N ARG A 197 2.69 0.04 29.46
CA ARG A 197 2.00 1.30 29.08
C ARG A 197 2.11 1.66 27.57
N PRO A 198 3.28 1.61 26.92
CA PRO A 198 3.41 1.93 25.50
C PRO A 198 2.59 0.98 24.62
N THR A 199 2.53 -0.31 24.98
CA THR A 199 1.72 -1.31 24.26
C THR A 199 0.23 -1.02 24.35
N LEU A 200 -0.26 -0.61 25.53
CA LEU A 200 -1.65 -0.19 25.68
C LEU A 200 -1.95 1.06 24.86
N LEU A 201 -1.08 2.08 24.92
CA LEU A 201 -1.27 3.31 24.15
C LEU A 201 -1.18 3.05 22.63
N PHE A 202 -0.32 2.14 22.19
CA PHE A 202 -0.29 1.64 20.81
C PHE A 202 -1.63 1.04 20.41
N ALA A 203 -2.19 0.14 21.24
CA ALA A 203 -3.48 -0.50 20.95
C ALA A 203 -4.63 0.51 20.91
N LEU A 204 -4.67 1.46 21.85
CA LEU A 204 -5.68 2.54 21.84
C LEU A 204 -5.56 3.42 20.60
N ALA A 205 -4.34 3.81 20.24
CA ALA A 205 -4.10 4.62 19.04
C ALA A 205 -4.41 3.87 17.74
N LEU A 206 -4.20 2.54 17.69
CA LEU A 206 -4.60 1.67 16.58
C LEU A 206 -6.11 1.63 16.39
N LEU A 207 -6.87 1.54 17.48
CA LEU A 207 -8.32 1.43 17.43
C LEU A 207 -9.00 2.76 17.12
N LEU A 208 -8.41 3.88 17.54
CA LEU A 208 -8.98 5.22 17.39
C LEU A 208 -9.47 5.54 15.96
N PRO A 209 -8.70 5.34 14.87
CA PRO A 209 -9.17 5.61 13.51
C PRO A 209 -10.12 4.53 12.99
N LEU A 210 -10.05 3.30 13.53
CA LEU A 210 -10.86 2.17 13.06
C LEU A 210 -12.28 2.20 13.61
N ILE A 211 -12.46 2.71 14.83
CA ILE A 211 -13.78 2.76 15.50
C ILE A 211 -14.83 3.46 14.63
N PRO A 212 -14.63 4.70 14.12
CA PRO A 212 -15.64 5.36 13.29
C PRO A 212 -16.03 4.54 12.05
N TYR A 213 -15.05 3.91 11.41
CA TYR A 213 -15.28 3.11 10.21
C TYR A 213 -16.08 1.84 10.52
N PHE A 214 -15.70 1.08 11.54
CA PHE A 214 -16.43 -0.13 11.92
C PHE A 214 -17.81 0.18 12.48
N SER A 215 -17.96 1.27 13.25
CA SER A 215 -19.27 1.75 13.69
C SER A 215 -20.16 2.12 12.51
N PHE A 216 -19.63 2.81 11.50
CA PHE A 216 -20.39 3.16 10.30
C PHE A 216 -20.81 1.92 9.50
N ASN A 217 -19.92 0.93 9.32
CA ASN A 217 -20.26 -0.32 8.65
C ASN A 217 -21.35 -1.10 9.40
N MET A 218 -21.19 -1.25 10.72
CA MET A 218 -22.18 -1.94 11.55
C MET A 218 -23.55 -1.26 11.52
N TRP A 219 -23.59 0.07 11.57
CA TRP A 219 -24.83 0.83 11.51
C TRP A 219 -25.50 0.74 10.13
N SER A 220 -24.73 0.79 9.05
CA SER A 220 -25.26 0.87 7.68
C SER A 220 -25.62 -0.49 7.08
N SER A 221 -24.79 -1.52 7.30
CA SER A 221 -24.92 -2.83 6.63
C SER A 221 -25.10 -4.00 7.60
N GLY A 222 -25.00 -3.77 8.92
CA GLY A 222 -25.02 -4.83 9.93
C GLY A 222 -23.77 -5.72 9.92
N GLN A 223 -22.74 -5.37 9.14
CA GLN A 223 -21.51 -6.13 9.00
C GLN A 223 -20.31 -5.28 9.46
N LEU A 224 -19.26 -5.94 9.96
CA LEU A 224 -18.04 -5.24 10.40
C LEU A 224 -17.23 -4.70 9.22
N TRP A 225 -17.15 -5.49 8.14
CA TRP A 225 -16.38 -5.16 6.94
C TRP A 225 -17.28 -4.58 5.85
N PRO A 226 -16.71 -3.84 4.88
CA PRO A 226 -17.48 -3.28 3.78
C PRO A 226 -18.08 -4.39 2.92
N THR A 227 -19.30 -4.16 2.44
CA THR A 227 -20.08 -5.13 1.63
C THR A 227 -19.37 -5.58 0.36
N THR A 228 -18.51 -4.73 -0.20
CA THR A 228 -17.67 -5.04 -1.38
C THR A 228 -16.63 -6.12 -1.11
N LEU A 229 -16.13 -6.24 0.14
CA LEU A 229 -15.23 -7.33 0.51
C LEU A 229 -15.94 -8.67 0.42
N TYR A 230 -17.16 -8.76 0.95
CA TYR A 230 -17.97 -9.98 0.89
C TYR A 230 -18.38 -10.32 -0.55
N ALA A 231 -18.75 -9.33 -1.35
CA ALA A 231 -19.09 -9.53 -2.76
C ALA A 231 -17.92 -10.12 -3.57
N LYS A 232 -16.71 -9.56 -3.45
CA LYS A 232 -15.52 -10.09 -4.14
C LYS A 232 -15.16 -11.51 -3.67
N GLN A 233 -15.32 -11.81 -2.38
CA GLN A 233 -15.09 -13.19 -1.88
C GLN A 233 -16.06 -14.20 -2.51
N ALA A 234 -17.32 -13.83 -2.70
CA ALA A 234 -18.30 -14.69 -3.37
C ALA A 234 -17.97 -14.88 -4.86
N GLU A 235 -17.58 -13.80 -5.55
CA GLU A 235 -17.17 -13.82 -6.96
C GLU A 235 -16.00 -14.77 -7.21
N TYR A 236 -14.99 -14.77 -6.32
CA TYR A 236 -13.78 -15.58 -6.49
C TYR A 236 -13.85 -16.98 -5.87
N ALA A 237 -15.00 -17.41 -5.37
CA ALA A 237 -15.17 -18.75 -4.81
C ALA A 237 -14.68 -19.90 -5.73
N PRO A 238 -14.86 -19.86 -7.07
CA PRO A 238 -14.33 -20.89 -7.96
C PRO A 238 -12.79 -20.95 -7.99
N LEU A 239 -12.11 -19.80 -7.88
CA LEU A 239 -10.64 -19.75 -7.87
C LEU A 239 -10.08 -20.32 -6.56
N LEU A 240 -10.82 -20.15 -5.45
CA LEU A 240 -10.45 -20.69 -4.13
C LEU A 240 -10.48 -22.22 -4.06
N ALA A 241 -11.16 -22.89 -5.00
CA ALA A 241 -11.19 -24.34 -5.09
C ALA A 241 -9.83 -24.96 -5.48
N GLN A 242 -8.92 -24.16 -6.04
CA GLN A 242 -7.59 -24.64 -6.40
C GLN A 242 -6.70 -24.86 -5.15
N PRO A 243 -5.74 -25.80 -5.20
CA PRO A 243 -4.79 -26.02 -4.11
C PRO A 243 -4.05 -24.73 -3.73
N LEU A 244 -3.88 -24.48 -2.43
CA LEU A 244 -3.26 -23.24 -1.93
C LEU A 244 -1.84 -23.05 -2.47
N LEU A 245 -1.05 -24.11 -2.55
CA LEU A 245 0.32 -24.04 -3.08
C LEU A 245 0.34 -23.63 -4.56
N TRP A 246 -0.65 -24.07 -5.33
CA TRP A 246 -0.78 -23.70 -6.74
C TRP A 246 -1.16 -22.22 -6.89
N ARG A 247 -2.10 -21.75 -6.08
CA ARG A 247 -2.47 -20.33 -6.01
C ARG A 247 -1.29 -19.45 -5.58
N LEU A 248 -0.53 -19.89 -4.58
CA LEU A 248 0.66 -19.17 -4.12
C LEU A 248 1.72 -19.09 -5.21
N TRP A 249 1.96 -20.18 -5.93
CA TRP A 249 2.86 -20.19 -7.07
C TRP A 249 2.43 -19.20 -8.14
N GLN A 250 1.15 -19.21 -8.54
CA GLN A 250 0.60 -18.29 -9.54
C GLN A 250 0.75 -16.82 -9.13
N VAL A 251 0.32 -16.46 -7.91
CA VAL A 251 0.40 -15.08 -7.40
C VAL A 251 1.87 -14.63 -7.29
N THR A 252 2.77 -15.52 -6.88
CA THR A 252 4.21 -15.22 -6.81
C THR A 252 4.80 -14.99 -8.19
N LEU A 253 4.45 -15.83 -9.18
CA LEU A 253 4.89 -15.64 -10.56
C LEU A 253 4.44 -14.30 -11.12
N VAL A 254 3.16 -13.95 -10.95
CA VAL A 254 2.61 -12.66 -11.41
C VAL A 254 3.24 -11.48 -10.69
N SER A 255 3.50 -11.60 -9.39
CA SER A 255 4.16 -10.55 -8.60
C SER A 255 5.64 -10.37 -8.98
N LEU A 256 6.31 -11.44 -9.41
CA LEU A 256 7.64 -11.40 -10.03
C LEU A 256 7.57 -11.02 -11.52
N GLY A 257 6.40 -10.57 -11.97
CA GLY A 257 6.11 -10.07 -13.30
C GLY A 257 6.22 -11.11 -14.40
N GLY A 258 5.96 -12.38 -14.10
CA GLY A 258 5.54 -13.37 -15.08
C GLY A 258 4.04 -13.25 -15.37
N VAL A 259 3.54 -14.00 -16.35
CA VAL A 259 2.11 -14.11 -16.65
C VAL A 259 1.58 -15.44 -16.10
N ALA A 260 0.34 -15.49 -15.64
CA ALA A 260 -0.32 -16.68 -15.10
C ALA A 260 -0.18 -17.95 -15.99
N ALA A 261 -0.08 -17.75 -17.30
CA ALA A 261 0.02 -18.79 -18.33
C ALA A 261 1.44 -19.00 -18.92
N GLY A 262 2.49 -18.42 -18.34
CA GLY A 262 3.88 -18.68 -18.74
C GLY A 262 4.33 -18.11 -20.09
N ARG A 263 3.54 -17.23 -20.74
CA ARG A 263 3.92 -16.53 -21.97
C ARG A 263 3.99 -15.02 -21.71
N GLY A 264 5.19 -14.49 -21.48
CA GLY A 264 5.43 -13.06 -21.27
C GLY A 264 6.68 -12.80 -20.41
N MET A 265 7.36 -11.68 -20.68
CA MET A 265 8.68 -11.31 -20.15
C MET A 265 8.79 -11.52 -18.64
N SER A 266 9.76 -12.33 -18.21
CA SER A 266 10.29 -12.29 -16.86
C SER A 266 10.61 -10.85 -16.50
N SER A 267 9.84 -10.25 -15.59
CA SER A 267 10.14 -8.87 -15.21
C SER A 267 11.53 -8.76 -14.57
N PRO A 268 12.15 -7.57 -14.62
CA PRO A 268 13.40 -7.29 -13.92
C PRO A 268 13.35 -7.62 -12.41
N HIS A 269 12.18 -7.84 -11.82
CA HIS A 269 12.03 -8.23 -10.42
C HIS A 269 12.67 -9.58 -10.09
N LEU A 270 12.79 -10.51 -11.05
CA LEU A 270 13.54 -11.75 -10.83
C LEU A 270 15.03 -11.50 -10.56
N LEU A 271 15.59 -10.41 -11.10
CA LEU A 271 16.98 -10.01 -10.82
C LEU A 271 17.18 -9.57 -9.37
N LEU A 272 16.09 -9.31 -8.63
CA LEU A 272 16.15 -8.96 -7.20
C LEU A 272 16.27 -10.21 -6.32
N LEU A 273 15.95 -11.42 -6.80
CA LEU A 273 15.95 -12.64 -5.98
C LEU A 273 17.32 -12.93 -5.33
N PRO A 274 18.47 -12.88 -6.04
CA PRO A 274 19.77 -13.06 -5.39
C PRO A 274 20.03 -12.01 -4.30
N GLY A 275 19.59 -10.77 -4.52
CA GLY A 275 19.68 -9.69 -3.55
C GLY A 275 18.83 -9.95 -2.31
N ILE A 276 17.59 -10.43 -2.48
CA ILE A 276 16.70 -10.79 -1.37
C ILE A 276 17.28 -11.97 -0.57
N ILE A 277 17.73 -13.03 -1.24
CA ILE A 277 18.31 -14.22 -0.59
C ILE A 277 19.55 -13.83 0.22
N THR A 278 20.46 -13.07 -0.39
CA THR A 278 21.69 -12.60 0.30
C THR A 278 21.37 -11.65 1.45
N ALA A 279 20.35 -10.79 1.32
CA ALA A 279 19.90 -9.92 2.40
C ALA A 279 19.34 -10.72 3.59
N VAL A 280 18.44 -11.68 3.33
CA VAL A 280 17.87 -12.56 4.37
C VAL A 280 18.97 -13.33 5.08
N TRP A 281 19.90 -13.92 4.32
CA TRP A 281 21.02 -14.67 4.88
C TRP A 281 21.92 -13.79 5.78
N ARG A 282 22.32 -12.60 5.31
CA ARG A 282 23.13 -11.66 6.11
C ARG A 282 22.41 -11.19 7.37
N LEU A 283 21.13 -10.84 7.26
CA LEU A 283 20.34 -10.38 8.41
C LEU A 283 20.14 -11.48 9.45
N GLY A 284 19.95 -12.73 9.00
CA GLY A 284 19.88 -13.91 9.86
C GLY A 284 21.19 -14.17 10.61
N GLN A 285 22.34 -14.12 9.89
CA GLN A 285 23.67 -14.26 10.51
C GLN A 285 23.93 -13.18 11.58
N GLN A 286 23.49 -11.95 11.32
CA GLN A 286 23.63 -10.83 12.24
C GLN A 286 22.55 -10.79 13.33
N ARG A 287 21.60 -11.75 13.34
CA ARG A 287 20.41 -11.76 14.23
C ARG A 287 19.60 -10.46 14.21
N ARG A 288 19.62 -9.72 13.09
CA ARG A 288 18.90 -8.45 12.88
C ARG A 288 17.49 -8.71 12.36
N TRP A 289 16.75 -9.61 13.02
CA TRP A 289 15.46 -10.12 12.55
C TRP A 289 14.40 -9.03 12.30
N ALA A 290 14.38 -7.97 13.12
CA ALA A 290 13.48 -6.83 12.92
C ALA A 290 13.54 -6.26 11.49
N GLN A 291 14.71 -6.23 10.87
CA GLN A 291 14.91 -5.68 9.52
C GLN A 291 14.31 -6.52 8.40
N LEU A 292 13.81 -7.73 8.71
CA LEU A 292 13.01 -8.51 7.79
C LEU A 292 11.56 -8.02 7.70
N LEU A 293 11.14 -7.02 8.50
CA LEU A 293 9.77 -6.52 8.50
C LEU A 293 9.22 -6.20 7.09
N PRO A 294 9.92 -5.48 6.20
CA PRO A 294 9.42 -5.22 4.85
C PRO A 294 9.23 -6.50 4.02
N LEU A 295 10.10 -7.50 4.19
CA LEU A 295 10.01 -8.78 3.50
C LEU A 295 8.90 -9.66 4.05
N LEU A 296 8.69 -9.69 5.37
CA LEU A 296 7.57 -10.37 5.99
C LEU A 296 6.23 -9.75 5.55
N TRP A 297 6.19 -8.42 5.43
CA TRP A 297 5.01 -7.73 4.92
C TRP A 297 4.71 -8.10 3.47
N ALA A 298 5.73 -8.07 2.60
CA ALA A 298 5.60 -8.46 1.19
C ALA A 298 5.19 -9.93 1.02
N GLY A 299 5.89 -10.86 1.70
CA GLY A 299 5.58 -12.29 1.68
C GLY A 299 4.21 -12.60 2.28
N GLY A 300 3.82 -11.91 3.34
CA GLY A 300 2.51 -12.01 3.94
C GLY A 300 1.38 -11.55 2.99
N HIS A 301 1.63 -10.54 2.15
CA HIS A 301 0.68 -10.14 1.11
C HIS A 301 0.51 -11.22 0.06
N LEU A 302 1.60 -11.82 -0.43
CA LEU A 302 1.53 -12.94 -1.37
C LEU A 302 0.70 -14.10 -0.79
N LEU A 303 0.93 -14.44 0.47
CA LEU A 303 0.17 -15.48 1.18
C LEU A 303 -1.31 -15.11 1.35
N LEU A 304 -1.61 -13.87 1.74
CA LEU A 304 -2.99 -13.40 1.92
C LEU A 304 -3.76 -13.44 0.59
N TYR A 305 -3.14 -13.01 -0.51
CA TYR A 305 -3.75 -13.05 -1.84
C TYR A 305 -3.93 -14.48 -2.31
N ALA A 306 -2.91 -15.34 -2.18
CA ALA A 306 -3.07 -16.77 -2.48
C ALA A 306 -4.23 -17.41 -1.68
N TRP A 307 -4.41 -17.00 -0.42
CA TRP A 307 -5.45 -17.52 0.45
C TRP A 307 -6.86 -17.02 0.11
N ARG A 308 -7.02 -15.73 -0.15
CA ARG A 308 -8.34 -15.05 -0.24
C ARG A 308 -8.67 -14.42 -1.58
N LEU A 309 -7.68 -14.04 -2.38
CA LEU A 309 -7.83 -13.33 -3.66
C LEU A 309 -6.77 -13.81 -4.68
N PRO A 310 -6.79 -15.09 -5.11
CA PRO A 310 -5.77 -15.68 -6.00
C PRO A 310 -6.02 -15.27 -7.46
N LEU A 311 -6.14 -13.97 -7.69
CA LEU A 311 -6.44 -13.40 -8.99
C LEU A 311 -5.14 -13.20 -9.77
N VAL A 312 -5.07 -13.84 -10.92
CA VAL A 312 -3.90 -13.80 -11.81
C VAL A 312 -4.41 -13.69 -13.24
N TYR A 313 -4.68 -12.45 -13.66
CA TYR A 313 -4.97 -12.12 -15.06
C TYR A 313 -3.69 -12.13 -15.91
#